data_AF-A0A934NZ52-F1
#
_entry.id   AF-A0A934NZ52-F1
#
_cell.length_a   1.000
_cell.length_b   1.000
_cell.length_c   1.000
_cell.angle_alpha   90.00
_cell.angle_beta   90.00
_cell.angle_gamma   90.00
#
_symmetry.space_group_name_H-M   'P 1'
#
loop_
_entity.id
_entity.type
_entity.pdbx_description
1 polymer ?
#
loop_
_entity_poly.entity_id
_entity_poly.type
_entity_poly.pdbx_seq_one_letter_code
_entity_poly.pdbx_strand_id
1 'polypeptide(L)' 'MNRFDRQILEFLLAWAPYGGPPEEDVLTEFGMSADQLDKRRHQIVSTQRTGELNDDERQLALRAANLDYRQPANNGTA' A
#
# COMPACT_ATOMS: atom_id res chain seq x y z
N MET A 1 -13.52 5.49 1.05
CA MET A 1 -12.54 4.54 0.46
C MET A 1 -13.25 3.61 -0.51
N ASN A 2 -12.65 3.23 -1.65
CA ASN A 2 -13.19 2.12 -2.45
C ASN A 2 -12.69 0.77 -1.92
N ARG A 3 -13.42 -0.32 -2.22
CA ARG A 3 -13.02 -1.68 -1.83
C ARG A 3 -11.62 -2.05 -2.31
N PHE A 4 -11.25 -1.60 -3.50
CA PHE A 4 -9.94 -1.81 -4.08
C PHE A 4 -8.82 -1.10 -3.29
N ASP A 5 -9.05 0.15 -2.88
CA ASP A 5 -8.11 0.91 -2.04
C ASP A 5 -7.90 0.19 -0.70
N ARG A 6 -8.99 -0.31 -0.12
CA ARG A 6 -8.94 -1.10 1.12
C ARG A 6 -8.09 -2.36 0.97
N GLN A 7 -8.27 -3.11 -0.12
CA GLN A 7 -7.48 -4.33 -0.38
C GLN A 7 -5.98 -4.04 -0.51
N ILE A 8 -5.61 -2.91 -1.14
CA ILE A 8 -4.20 -2.48 -1.23
C ILE A 8 -3.64 -2.25 0.17
N LEU A 9 -4.36 -1.52 1.04
CA LEU A 9 -3.89 -1.23 2.39
C LEU A 9 -3.82 -2.50 3.26
N GLU A 10 -4.83 -3.36 3.18
CA GLU A 10 -4.86 -4.64 3.90
C GLU A 10 -3.69 -5.55 3.48
N PHE A 11 -3.40 -5.62 2.18
CA PHE A 11 -2.27 -6.37 1.65
C PHE A 11 -0.94 -5.81 2.16
N LEU A 12 -0.71 -4.50 2.03
CA LEU A 12 0.51 -3.86 2.54
C LEU A 12 0.71 -4.07 4.05
N LEU A 13 -0.38 -4.05 4.83
CA LEU A 13 -0.33 -4.30 6.27
C LEU A 13 -0.04 -5.76 6.61
N ALA A 14 -0.53 -6.71 5.82
CA ALA A 14 -0.19 -8.13 5.98
C ALA A 14 1.31 -8.38 5.73
N TRP A 15 1.91 -7.61 4.84
CA TRP A 15 3.34 -7.68 4.52
C TRP A 15 4.24 -6.77 5.39
N ALA A 16 3.65 -5.91 6.22
CA ALA A 16 4.36 -5.06 7.18
C ALA A 16 5.41 -5.80 8.03
N PRO A 17 5.12 -6.96 8.68
CA PRO A 17 6.10 -7.67 9.49
C PRO A 17 7.25 -8.30 8.69
N TYR A 18 7.09 -8.46 7.38
CA TYR A 18 8.07 -9.06 6.49
C TYR A 18 8.93 -8.04 5.74
N GLY A 19 8.69 -6.73 5.96
CA GLY A 19 9.41 -5.67 5.25
C GLY A 19 8.81 -5.30 3.90
N GLY A 20 7.54 -5.64 3.66
CA GLY A 20 6.79 -5.28 2.45
C GLY A 20 6.65 -6.42 1.44
N PRO A 21 5.69 -6.31 0.50
CA PRO A 21 5.42 -7.35 -0.48
C PRO A 21 6.49 -7.39 -1.59
N PRO A 22 6.89 -8.56 -2.08
CA PRO A 22 7.75 -8.69 -3.24
C PRO A 22 7.00 -8.32 -4.53
N GLU A 23 7.71 -7.87 -5.56
CA GLU A 23 7.10 -7.38 -6.80
C GLU A 23 6.28 -8.45 -7.54
N GLU A 24 6.69 -9.71 -7.48
CA GLU A 24 5.98 -10.85 -8.10
C GLU A 24 4.58 -11.05 -7.51
N ASP A 25 4.43 -10.92 -6.19
CA ASP A 25 3.14 -11.02 -5.51
C ASP A 25 2.27 -9.80 -5.84
N VAL A 26 2.84 -8.60 -5.89
CA VAL A 26 2.09 -7.39 -6.27
C VAL A 26 1.59 -7.46 -7.70
N LEU A 27 2.42 -7.95 -8.63
CA LEU A 27 2.05 -8.14 -10.03
C LEU A 27 0.98 -9.22 -10.17
N THR A 28 1.05 -10.29 -9.38
CA THR A 28 0.08 -11.39 -9.41
C THR A 28 -1.28 -10.97 -8.86
N GLU A 29 -1.30 -10.30 -7.71
CA GLU A 29 -2.54 -9.93 -7.01
C GLU A 29 -3.21 -8.69 -7.62
N PHE A 30 -2.41 -7.69 -8.02
CA PHE A 30 -2.93 -6.39 -8.43
C PHE A 30 -2.62 -6.03 -9.89
N GLY A 31 -1.76 -6.79 -10.57
CA GLY A 31 -1.38 -6.50 -11.96
C GLY A 31 -0.52 -5.25 -12.11
N MET A 32 0.20 -4.82 -11.07
CA MET A 32 1.07 -3.64 -11.10
C MET A 32 2.42 -3.88 -10.44
N SER A 33 3.39 -3.01 -10.71
CA SER A 33 4.68 -3.01 -10.02
C SER A 33 4.54 -2.49 -8.59
N ALA A 34 5.45 -2.91 -7.72
CA ALA A 34 5.46 -2.48 -6.32
C ALA A 34 5.63 -0.96 -6.15
N ASP A 35 6.33 -0.27 -7.05
CA ASP A 35 6.42 1.21 -7.09
C ASP A 35 5.04 1.86 -7.35
N GLN A 36 4.24 1.26 -8.24
CA GLN A 36 2.91 1.76 -8.54
C GLN A 36 1.93 1.53 -7.38
N LEU A 37 2.13 0.43 -6.63
CA LEU A 37 1.42 0.16 -5.40
C LEU A 37 1.74 1.20 -4.32
N ASP A 38 3.01 1.57 -4.13
CA ASP A 38 3.41 2.60 -3.17
C ASP A 38 2.88 4.00 -3.55
N LYS A 39 2.92 4.36 -4.84
CA LYS A 39 2.28 5.59 -5.33
C LYS A 39 0.79 5.60 -5.04
N ARG A 40 0.10 4.47 -5.24
CA ARG A 40 -1.32 4.32 -4.89
C ARG A 40 -1.54 4.44 -3.39
N ARG A 41 -0.70 3.82 -2.55
CA ARG A 41 -0.76 3.98 -1.08
C ARG A 41 -0.75 5.45 -0.69
N HIS A 42 0.20 6.21 -1.21
CA HIS A 42 0.33 7.65 -0.94
C HIS A 42 -0.88 8.45 -1.45
N GLN A 43 -1.38 8.13 -2.64
CA GLN A 43 -2.59 8.76 -3.18
C GLN A 43 -3.80 8.49 -2.29
N ILE A 44 -4.05 7.23 -1.92
CA ILE A 44 -5.15 6.81 -1.05
C ILE A 44 -5.04 7.55 0.29
N VAL A 45 -3.91 7.49 0.99
CA VAL A 45 -3.74 8.19 2.27
C VAL A 45 -3.98 9.70 2.14
N SER A 46 -3.56 10.30 1.03
CA SER A 46 -3.72 11.74 0.78
C SER A 46 -5.17 12.15 0.50
N THR A 47 -5.89 11.42 -0.36
CA THR A 47 -7.33 11.69 -0.62
C THR A 47 -8.21 11.38 0.59
N GLN A 48 -7.83 10.39 1.38
CA GLN A 48 -8.57 9.95 2.55
C GLN A 48 -8.46 10.96 3.70
N ARG A 49 -7.33 11.70 3.80
CA ARG A 49 -7.18 12.81 4.77
C ARG A 49 -8.21 13.94 4.56
N THR A 50 -8.82 14.03 3.39
CA THR A 50 -9.80 15.07 3.00
C THR A 50 -11.27 14.61 3.02
N GLY A 51 -11.57 13.34 3.34
CA GLY A 51 -12.95 12.81 3.32
C GLY A 51 -13.52 12.44 4.70
N GLU A 52 -14.84 12.22 4.76
CA GLU A 52 -15.54 11.64 5.92
C GLU A 52 -15.23 10.14 6.01
N LEU A 53 -14.21 9.78 6.79
CA LEU A 53 -13.85 8.38 7.06
C LEU A 53 -14.43 7.90 8.38
N ASN A 54 -14.79 6.63 8.43
CA ASN A 54 -15.04 5.94 9.69
C ASN A 54 -13.72 5.71 10.45
N ASP A 55 -13.81 5.51 11.76
CA ASP A 55 -12.63 5.37 12.64
C ASP A 55 -11.72 4.20 12.19
N ASP A 56 -12.31 3.07 11.78
CA ASP A 56 -11.58 1.92 11.24
C ASP A 56 -10.78 2.24 9.98
N GLU A 57 -11.36 2.97 9.03
CA GLU A 57 -10.67 3.37 7.79
C GLU A 57 -9.54 4.35 8.08
N ARG A 58 -9.76 5.24 9.05
CA ARG A 58 -8.76 6.20 9.49
C ARG A 58 -7.57 5.51 10.17
N GLN A 59 -7.83 4.52 11.03
CA GLN A 59 -6.80 3.69 11.64
C GLN A 59 -6.02 2.89 10.59
N LEU A 60 -6.71 2.34 9.59
CA LEU A 60 -6.09 1.62 8.49
C LEU A 60 -5.14 2.52 7.69
N ALA A 61 -5.61 3.71 7.30
CA ALA A 61 -4.82 4.69 6.57
C ALA A 61 -3.61 5.18 7.37
N LEU A 62 -3.77 5.43 8.69
CA LEU A 62 -2.67 5.84 9.56
C LEU A 62 -1.60 4.75 9.70
N ARG A 63 -1.99 3.48 9.84
CA ARG A 63 -1.04 2.36 9.91
C ARG A 63 -0.28 2.21 8.59
N ALA A 64 -0.99 2.32 7.47
CA ALA A 64 -0.36 2.25 6.16
C ALA A 64 0.53 3.45 5.84
N ALA A 65 0.24 4.64 6.39
CA ALA A 65 1.09 5.82 6.27
C ALA A 65 2.39 5.70 7.08
N ASN A 66 2.34 5.00 8.22
CA ASN A 66 3.48 4.76 9.11
C ASN A 66 4.28 3.48 8.75
N LEU A 67 3.94 2.83 7.64
CA LEU A 67 4.70 1.69 7.13
C LEU A 67 6.07 2.16 6.64
N ASP A 68 7.06 2.06 7.54
CA ASP A 68 8.48 2.17 7.22
C ASP A 68 8.97 0.84 6.65
N TYR A 69 8.51 0.51 5.44
CA TYR A 69 9.18 -0.51 4.64
C TYR A 69 9.86 0.20 3.48
N ARG A 70 11.18 0.17 3.49
CA ARG A 70 12.01 0.68 2.40
C ARG A 70 12.00 -0.37 1.31
N GLN A 71 11.20 -0.18 0.27
CA GLN A 71 11.36 -0.99 -0.93
C GLN A 71 12.79 -0.82 -1.44
N PRO A 72 13.57 -1.90 -1.60
CA PRO A 72 14.75 -1.80 -2.41
C PRO A 72 14.26 -1.42 -3.80
N ALA A 73 14.68 -0.25 -4.29
CA ALA A 73 14.61 0.07 -5.70
C ALA A 73 15.32 -1.09 -6.41
N ASN A 74 14.56 -1.98 -7.02
CA ASN A 74 15.13 -3.14 -7.67
C ASN A 74 15.78 -2.62 -8.95
N ASN A 75 17.10 -2.49 -8.90
CA ASN A 75 17.95 -2.27 -10.05
C ASN A 75 17.71 -3.43 -11.01
N GLY A 76 16.95 -3.18 -12.07
CA GLY A 76 16.86 -4.08 -13.21
C GLY A 76 18.23 -4.22 -13.86
N THR A 77 19.01 -5.20 -13.40
CA THR A 77 20.03 -5.86 -14.22
C THR A 77 19.39 -7.06 -14.89
N ALA A 78 19.03 -6.89 -16.16
CA ALA A 78 18.95 -7.95 -17.15
C ALA A 78 19.54 -7.39 -18.44
#